data_AF-A0AAV1PZ92-F1
#
_entry.id   AF-A0AAV1PZ92-F1
#
_cell.length_a   1.000
_cell.length_b   1.000
_cell.length_c   1.000
_cell.angle_alpha   90.00
_cell.angle_beta   90.00
_cell.angle_gamma   90.00
#
_symmetry.space_group_name_H-M   'P 1'
#
loop_
_entity.id
_entity.type
_entity.pdbx_description
1 polymer ?
#
loop_
_entity_poly.entity_id
_entity_poly.type
_entity_poly.pdbx_seq_one_letter_code
_entity_poly.pdbx_strand_id
1 'polypeptide(L)'
;MYRTAVPCVPAGVFSCPLVVTMRPIPAELLDAAAEVTHLNPLAHGAPIHIGDPALLGIQDLSRPEYGEPVELQPGDVTVFWACGVTAIEAILSSKPSLAFSHSPGCMFLTDLPDSAPSSPVSPPSDSVDPLATNLSPELTPLSFLVSHNPLFYSLASQKAVVTIRQLETIIGEDPGQRGIKALFVQDELLRSCLALSHSSSVAITTGFPTHYMHSPPDETDGPPGAIAMATMLLSLGKKVTMITDKRALEMNKAIIDEAVRKGVLKTEIPLVTFEDSGPDSALHFLCHHGDPRKPRYDHLVAIERSGRAEDGNYYNMRAVNIKHLVDPIDDLFIIAKDIAGISTTGIGDGGNELGMGKLKERVKSLMPNGSLIACVVPADYAITAGVSNWGGYAVACGLYLLHTCPSHQRYLKKGLGLEHTHPQEQLQDWTNNLPSVDKEESILSTLVRFGIRSGKTAHLAMEVDGLTFHPTHSDIITQLVEVTAGSAAHKP
;
A
#
# COMPACT_ATOMS: atom_id res chain seq x y z
N MET A 1 6.64 -28.90 8.83
CA MET A 1 6.94 -27.60 9.48
C MET A 1 8.28 -27.12 8.96
N TYR A 2 8.46 -25.81 8.86
CA TYR A 2 9.59 -25.23 8.14
C TYR A 2 10.32 -24.20 8.98
N ARG A 3 11.65 -24.21 8.91
CA ARG A 3 12.49 -23.11 9.38
C ARG A 3 12.46 -22.01 8.33
N THR A 4 12.11 -20.80 8.74
CA THR A 4 12.05 -19.64 7.82
C THR A 4 13.38 -18.88 7.80
N ALA A 5 13.49 -17.91 6.89
CA ALA A 5 14.54 -16.87 6.92
C ALA A 5 14.17 -15.68 7.84
N VAL A 6 12.99 -15.69 8.46
CA VAL A 6 12.51 -14.60 9.32
C VAL A 6 13.14 -14.75 10.71
N PRO A 7 13.97 -13.80 11.19
CA PRO A 7 14.55 -13.89 12.51
C PRO A 7 13.53 -13.55 13.60
N CYS A 8 13.53 -14.31 14.70
CA CYS A 8 12.81 -13.94 15.92
C CYS A 8 13.44 -12.69 16.56
N VAL A 9 12.64 -11.97 17.36
CA VAL A 9 13.17 -10.90 18.23
C VAL A 9 14.11 -11.53 19.26
N PRO A 10 15.39 -11.12 19.33
CA PRO A 10 16.36 -11.74 20.23
C PRO A 10 16.05 -11.40 21.69
N ALA A 11 16.33 -12.34 22.60
CA ALA A 11 16.16 -12.17 24.04
C ALA A 11 17.30 -12.85 24.81
N GLY A 12 18.20 -12.04 25.39
CA GLY A 12 19.39 -12.55 26.08
C GLY A 12 20.26 -13.40 25.14
N VAL A 13 20.48 -14.67 25.49
CA VAL A 13 21.26 -15.62 24.68
C VAL A 13 20.46 -16.26 23.53
N PHE A 14 19.14 -16.03 23.47
CA PHE A 14 18.28 -16.64 22.47
C PHE A 14 18.18 -15.75 21.23
N SER A 15 18.57 -16.32 20.09
CA SER A 15 18.39 -15.75 18.76
C SER A 15 18.25 -16.92 17.78
N CYS A 16 17.17 -16.95 17.01
CA CYS A 16 16.87 -18.03 16.10
C CYS A 16 15.92 -17.59 14.98
N PRO A 17 15.81 -18.35 13.88
CA PRO A 17 14.74 -18.17 12.91
C PRO A 17 13.38 -18.63 13.44
N LEU A 18 12.32 -17.99 12.97
CA LEU A 18 10.95 -18.41 13.22
C LEU A 18 10.68 -19.76 12.54
N VAL A 19 10.03 -20.67 13.26
CA VAL A 19 9.52 -21.93 12.70
C VAL A 19 8.02 -21.83 12.46
N VAL A 20 7.58 -22.30 11.30
CA VAL A 20 6.19 -22.23 10.87
C VAL A 20 5.59 -23.60 10.57
N THR A 21 4.29 -23.71 10.81
CA THR A 21 3.45 -24.79 10.26
C THR A 21 2.83 -24.30 8.97
N MET A 22 2.69 -25.18 7.99
CA MET A 22 2.07 -24.88 6.69
C MET A 22 0.89 -25.83 6.47
N ARG A 23 -0.21 -25.31 5.95
CA ARG A 23 -1.33 -26.12 5.44
C ARG A 23 -1.72 -25.62 4.05
N PRO A 24 -1.97 -26.53 3.09
CA PRO A 24 -2.65 -26.16 1.86
C PRO A 24 -4.12 -25.87 2.16
N ILE A 25 -4.63 -24.73 1.68
CA ILE A 25 -6.00 -24.29 1.88
C ILE A 25 -6.57 -23.88 0.52
N PRO A 26 -7.73 -24.39 0.09
CA PRO A 26 -8.40 -23.91 -1.12
C PRO A 26 -8.58 -22.39 -1.08
N ALA A 27 -8.30 -21.69 -2.19
CA ALA A 27 -8.28 -20.23 -2.23
C ALA A 27 -9.59 -19.59 -1.71
N GLU A 28 -10.73 -20.22 -1.96
CA GLU A 28 -12.06 -19.79 -1.51
C GLU A 28 -12.30 -19.94 0.00
N LEU A 29 -11.44 -20.68 0.71
CA LEU A 29 -11.53 -20.90 2.16
C LEU A 29 -10.50 -20.09 2.96
N LEU A 30 -9.72 -19.21 2.32
CA LEU A 30 -8.69 -18.41 2.99
C LEU A 30 -9.26 -17.50 4.08
N ASP A 31 -10.38 -16.82 3.80
CA ASP A 31 -11.07 -15.98 4.79
C ASP A 31 -11.54 -16.82 5.98
N ALA A 32 -12.21 -17.95 5.72
CA ALA A 32 -12.65 -18.86 6.78
C ALA A 32 -11.47 -19.39 7.62
N ALA A 33 -10.34 -19.72 6.98
CA ALA A 33 -9.14 -20.16 7.68
C ALA A 33 -8.57 -19.06 8.59
N ALA A 34 -8.51 -17.81 8.12
CA ALA A 34 -8.06 -16.67 8.93
C ALA A 34 -9.04 -16.37 10.07
N GLU A 35 -10.33 -16.34 9.80
CA GLU A 35 -11.42 -16.10 10.75
C GLU A 35 -11.47 -17.16 11.87
N VAL A 36 -11.31 -18.44 11.55
CA VAL A 36 -11.34 -19.49 12.59
C VAL A 36 -10.06 -19.49 13.41
N THR A 37 -8.90 -19.31 12.77
CA THR A 37 -7.61 -19.47 13.48
C THR A 37 -7.21 -18.26 14.32
N HIS A 38 -7.64 -17.03 13.97
CA HIS A 38 -7.27 -15.84 14.76
C HIS A 38 -7.79 -15.84 16.20
N LEU A 39 -8.86 -16.60 16.47
CA LEU A 39 -9.45 -16.75 17.81
C LEU A 39 -8.61 -17.61 18.75
N ASN A 40 -7.56 -18.27 18.25
CA ASN A 40 -6.73 -19.20 19.02
C ASN A 40 -5.29 -18.67 19.19
N PRO A 41 -5.08 -17.51 19.85
CA PRO A 41 -3.78 -16.82 19.88
C PRO A 41 -2.66 -17.60 20.59
N LEU A 42 -3.02 -18.53 21.47
CA LEU A 42 -2.06 -19.38 22.20
C LEU A 42 -1.70 -20.68 21.46
N ALA A 43 -2.36 -20.96 20.33
CA ALA A 43 -2.03 -22.06 19.43
C ALA A 43 -1.38 -21.51 18.16
N HIS A 44 -2.11 -21.50 17.05
CA HIS A 44 -1.62 -20.98 15.76
C HIS A 44 -1.89 -19.48 15.59
N GLY A 45 -2.97 -18.97 16.20
CA GLY A 45 -3.47 -17.61 15.99
C GLY A 45 -3.78 -17.32 14.53
N ALA A 46 -3.83 -16.03 14.16
CA ALA A 46 -4.00 -15.62 12.77
C ALA A 46 -2.80 -16.10 11.92
N PRO A 47 -3.00 -16.42 10.62
CA PRO A 47 -1.90 -16.71 9.71
C PRO A 47 -0.85 -15.60 9.72
N ILE A 48 0.42 -15.96 9.53
CA ILE A 48 1.54 -15.02 9.45
C ILE A 48 2.05 -14.84 8.02
N HIS A 49 1.63 -15.71 7.11
CA HIS A 49 1.89 -15.61 5.67
C HIS A 49 0.90 -16.46 4.88
N ILE A 50 0.47 -15.96 3.72
CA ILE A 50 -0.41 -16.65 2.78
C ILE A 50 0.15 -16.40 1.37
N GLY A 51 0.42 -17.48 0.64
CA GLY A 51 1.01 -17.45 -0.70
C GLY A 51 2.41 -18.04 -0.73
N ASP A 52 3.29 -17.47 -1.57
CA ASP A 52 4.55 -18.06 -2.00
C ASP A 52 5.50 -18.35 -0.81
N PRO A 53 5.94 -19.61 -0.60
CA PRO A 53 6.86 -19.99 0.47
C PRO A 53 8.23 -19.29 0.40
N ALA A 54 8.69 -18.89 -0.78
CA ALA A 54 9.98 -18.25 -0.97
C ALA A 54 10.07 -16.89 -0.28
N LEU A 55 8.93 -16.21 -0.07
CA LEU A 55 8.84 -14.97 0.72
C LEU A 55 9.16 -15.20 2.22
N LEU A 56 9.07 -16.44 2.70
CA LEU A 56 9.56 -16.86 4.02
C LEU A 56 10.95 -17.51 3.96
N GLY A 57 11.61 -17.54 2.79
CA GLY A 57 12.88 -18.23 2.58
C GLY A 57 12.77 -19.74 2.40
N ILE A 58 11.56 -20.28 2.24
CA ILE A 58 11.32 -21.73 2.07
C ILE A 58 11.36 -22.05 0.57
N GLN A 59 12.35 -22.82 0.13
CA GLN A 59 12.59 -23.11 -1.30
C GLN A 59 11.94 -24.42 -1.78
N ASP A 60 11.71 -25.38 -0.88
CA ASP A 60 11.21 -26.71 -1.23
C ASP A 60 10.26 -27.23 -0.15
N LEU A 61 8.96 -27.26 -0.46
CA LEU A 61 7.92 -27.73 0.46
C LEU A 61 7.98 -29.25 0.69
N SER A 62 8.62 -30.02 -0.18
CA SER A 62 8.73 -31.48 -0.02
C SER A 62 9.72 -31.90 1.06
N ARG A 63 10.49 -30.95 1.61
CA ARG A 63 11.57 -31.19 2.57
C ARG A 63 11.40 -30.36 3.86
N PRO A 64 10.35 -30.60 4.66
CA PRO A 64 10.20 -29.91 5.94
C PRO A 64 11.35 -30.25 6.91
N GLU A 65 11.83 -29.27 7.69
CA GLU A 65 12.79 -29.51 8.77
C GLU A 65 12.21 -30.37 9.89
N TYR A 66 10.89 -30.31 10.10
CA TYR A 66 10.19 -31.08 11.13
C TYR A 66 8.86 -31.65 10.62
N GLY A 67 8.59 -32.91 10.94
CA GLY A 67 7.37 -33.62 10.53
C GLY A 67 7.41 -34.09 9.08
N GLU A 68 6.25 -34.49 8.55
CA GLU A 68 6.11 -35.04 7.20
C GLU A 68 5.66 -33.97 6.18
N PRO A 69 6.02 -34.11 4.89
CA PRO A 69 5.50 -33.26 3.82
C PRO A 69 4.01 -33.54 3.56
N VAL A 70 3.33 -32.56 2.96
CA VAL A 70 1.92 -32.65 2.57
C VAL A 70 1.77 -32.39 1.07
N GLU A 71 0.76 -33.02 0.47
CA GLU A 71 0.44 -32.87 -0.96
C GLU A 71 -0.50 -31.67 -1.18
N LEU A 72 -0.22 -30.85 -2.20
CA LEU A 72 -1.08 -29.74 -2.62
C LEU A 72 -2.02 -30.21 -3.74
N GLN A 73 -3.29 -29.82 -3.67
CA GLN A 73 -4.25 -30.01 -4.74
C GLN A 73 -4.30 -28.76 -5.65
N PRO A 74 -4.74 -28.91 -6.92
CA PRO A 74 -4.97 -27.76 -7.79
C PRO A 74 -5.96 -26.76 -7.16
N GLY A 75 -5.55 -25.49 -7.05
CA GLY A 75 -6.35 -24.43 -6.40
C GLY A 75 -6.01 -24.16 -4.94
N ASP A 76 -5.20 -25.02 -4.32
CA ASP A 76 -4.70 -24.78 -2.97
C ASP A 76 -3.68 -23.63 -2.94
N VAL A 77 -3.76 -22.83 -1.88
CA VAL A 77 -2.80 -21.80 -1.51
C VAL A 77 -2.13 -22.21 -0.20
N THR A 78 -0.82 -22.03 -0.12
CA THR A 78 -0.08 -22.33 1.10
C THR A 78 -0.29 -21.26 2.15
N VAL A 79 -0.74 -21.68 3.33
CA VAL A 79 -0.97 -20.81 4.49
C VAL A 79 -0.03 -21.22 5.62
N PHE A 80 0.61 -20.23 6.24
CA PHE A 80 1.60 -20.45 7.29
C PHE A 80 1.18 -19.80 8.60
N TRP A 81 1.43 -20.52 9.70
CA TRP A 81 1.23 -20.06 11.07
C TRP A 81 2.51 -20.23 11.88
N ALA A 82 2.74 -19.32 12.83
CA ALA A 82 3.80 -19.47 13.81
C ALA A 82 3.64 -20.78 14.59
N CYS A 83 4.76 -21.42 14.93
CA CYS A 83 4.78 -22.71 15.60
C CYS A 83 5.59 -22.67 16.90
N GLY A 84 5.11 -23.35 17.94
CA GLY A 84 5.81 -23.50 19.22
C GLY A 84 7.16 -24.24 19.12
N VAL A 85 7.40 -24.98 18.03
CA VAL A 85 8.73 -25.57 17.73
C VAL A 85 9.82 -24.49 17.57
N THR A 86 9.45 -23.23 17.37
CA THR A 86 10.37 -22.08 17.45
C THR A 86 11.15 -22.05 18.78
N ALA A 87 10.54 -22.49 19.90
CA ALA A 87 11.25 -22.58 21.18
C ALA A 87 12.37 -23.65 21.15
N ILE A 88 12.15 -24.75 20.43
CA ILE A 88 13.17 -25.79 20.23
C ILE A 88 14.30 -25.23 19.37
N GLU A 89 13.96 -24.52 18.30
CA GLU A 89 14.95 -23.86 17.44
C GLU A 89 15.79 -22.82 18.23
N ALA A 90 15.17 -22.06 19.14
CA ALA A 90 15.86 -21.14 20.03
C ALA A 90 16.87 -21.83 20.96
N ILE A 91 16.49 -22.97 21.54
CA ILE A 91 17.38 -23.79 22.38
C ILE A 91 18.55 -24.33 21.55
N LEU A 92 18.28 -24.89 20.36
CA LEU A 92 19.32 -25.44 19.49
C LEU A 92 20.30 -24.35 19.03
N SER A 93 19.78 -23.16 18.73
CA SER A 93 20.57 -22.02 18.28
C SER A 93 21.47 -21.45 19.38
N SER A 94 20.99 -21.41 20.63
CA SER A 94 21.75 -20.88 21.77
C SER A 94 22.77 -21.85 22.35
N LYS A 95 22.72 -23.14 21.97
CA LYS A 95 23.68 -24.20 22.35
C LYS A 95 23.95 -24.24 23.87
N PRO A 96 22.91 -24.37 24.71
CA PRO A 96 23.10 -24.46 26.15
C PRO A 96 23.89 -25.73 26.51
N SER A 97 24.54 -25.72 27.67
CA SER A 97 25.24 -26.91 28.19
C SER A 97 24.29 -28.09 28.47
N LEU A 98 23.02 -27.80 28.77
CA LEU A 98 21.97 -28.79 28.97
C LEU A 98 20.60 -28.14 28.70
N ALA A 99 19.72 -28.86 27.98
CA ALA A 99 18.32 -28.50 27.82
C ALA A 99 17.47 -29.76 27.61
N PHE A 100 16.22 -29.71 28.04
CA PHE A 100 15.22 -30.76 27.82
C PHE A 100 14.03 -30.18 27.06
N SER A 101 13.54 -30.90 26.06
CA SER A 101 12.32 -30.56 25.33
C SER A 101 11.61 -31.85 24.89
N HIS A 102 10.41 -31.71 24.34
CA HIS A 102 9.67 -32.80 23.73
C HIS A 102 10.19 -33.08 22.30
N SER A 103 10.03 -34.31 21.82
CA SER A 103 10.20 -34.63 20.40
C SER A 103 9.01 -34.08 19.60
N PRO A 104 9.20 -33.53 18.38
CA PRO A 104 8.09 -33.11 17.53
C PRO A 104 7.05 -34.23 17.36
N GLY A 105 5.77 -33.92 17.57
CA GLY A 105 4.67 -34.90 17.55
C GLY A 105 4.41 -35.61 18.90
N CYS A 106 5.30 -35.48 19.89
CA CYS A 106 5.17 -36.08 21.22
C CYS A 106 4.90 -35.00 22.28
N MET A 107 3.80 -34.24 22.13
CA MET A 107 3.46 -33.13 23.03
C MET A 107 2.96 -33.61 24.41
N PHE A 108 3.06 -32.73 25.41
CA PHE A 108 2.48 -32.98 26.73
C PHE A 108 0.97 -32.76 26.70
N LEU A 109 0.19 -33.84 26.87
CA LEU A 109 -1.25 -33.78 27.02
C LEU A 109 -1.60 -33.25 28.41
N THR A 110 -2.36 -32.15 28.46
CA THR A 110 -2.80 -31.52 29.71
C THR A 110 -4.27 -31.81 29.98
N ASP A 111 -4.70 -31.66 31.23
CA ASP A 111 -6.12 -31.69 31.60
C ASP A 111 -6.84 -30.36 31.35
N LEU A 112 -6.14 -29.33 30.83
CA LEU A 112 -6.75 -28.06 30.47
C LEU A 112 -7.51 -28.23 29.14
N PRO A 113 -8.84 -28.04 29.12
CA PRO A 113 -9.58 -28.06 27.87
C PRO A 113 -9.20 -26.83 27.04
N ASP A 114 -9.18 -26.99 25.72
CA ASP A 114 -8.86 -25.92 24.76
C ASP A 114 -9.84 -24.73 24.88
N SER A 115 -11.04 -24.97 25.40
CA SER A 115 -12.07 -23.96 25.69
C SER A 115 -11.92 -23.27 27.05
N ALA A 116 -10.94 -23.64 27.88
CA ALA A 116 -10.71 -22.92 29.14
C ALA A 116 -10.10 -21.55 28.84
N PRO A 117 -10.62 -20.44 29.42
CA PRO A 117 -9.97 -19.14 29.31
C PRO A 117 -8.59 -19.22 29.96
N SER A 118 -7.57 -19.38 29.14
CA SER A 118 -6.20 -19.54 29.60
C SER A 118 -5.56 -18.19 29.92
N SER A 119 -5.66 -17.81 31.20
CA SER A 119 -4.69 -17.05 32.01
C SER A 119 -4.75 -15.50 32.06
N PRO A 120 -4.08 -14.84 33.05
CA PRO A 120 -4.56 -13.72 33.86
C PRO A 120 -4.21 -12.34 33.30
N VAL A 121 -3.99 -12.23 31.98
CA VAL A 121 -3.82 -10.94 31.33
C VAL A 121 -5.22 -10.43 31.04
N SER A 122 -5.78 -9.70 32.00
CA SER A 122 -7.05 -9.00 31.84
C SER A 122 -7.02 -8.21 30.52
N PRO A 123 -8.00 -8.37 29.61
CA PRO A 123 -8.34 -7.29 28.71
C PRO A 123 -8.72 -6.07 29.58
N PRO A 124 -8.57 -4.83 29.10
CA PRO A 124 -9.20 -3.71 29.78
C PRO A 124 -10.68 -4.06 29.95
N SER A 125 -11.15 -3.99 31.18
CA SER A 125 -12.50 -4.33 31.60
C SER A 125 -13.54 -3.71 30.68
N ASP A 126 -14.37 -4.54 30.05
CA ASP A 126 -15.80 -4.63 30.37
C ASP A 126 -16.37 -5.92 29.77
N SER A 127 -17.01 -6.71 30.64
CA SER A 127 -17.86 -7.89 30.38
C SER A 127 -17.88 -8.47 28.95
N VAL A 128 -17.13 -9.55 28.72
CA VAL A 128 -17.35 -10.43 27.56
C VAL A 128 -17.67 -11.83 28.06
N ASP A 129 -18.87 -12.29 27.72
CA ASP A 129 -19.41 -13.62 27.93
C ASP A 129 -18.56 -14.66 27.15
N PRO A 130 -18.06 -15.73 27.80
CA PRO A 130 -17.24 -16.77 27.14
C PRO A 130 -18.01 -17.60 26.10
N LEU A 131 -19.33 -17.44 25.97
CA LEU A 131 -20.16 -18.02 24.91
C LEU A 131 -20.58 -17.01 23.83
N ALA A 132 -20.20 -15.74 23.95
CA ALA A 132 -20.47 -14.74 22.92
C ALA A 132 -19.44 -14.85 21.78
N THR A 133 -19.81 -15.61 20.76
CA THR A 133 -19.27 -15.62 19.39
C THR A 133 -19.42 -14.27 18.66
N ASN A 134 -19.50 -13.15 19.37
CA ASN A 134 -19.47 -11.82 18.76
C ASN A 134 -18.01 -11.47 18.44
N LEU A 135 -17.54 -12.01 17.32
CA LEU A 135 -16.36 -11.57 16.61
C LEU A 135 -16.41 -10.04 16.49
N SER A 136 -15.50 -9.33 17.18
CA SER A 136 -15.37 -7.89 17.00
C SER A 136 -14.89 -7.62 15.57
N PRO A 137 -15.61 -6.81 14.77
CA PRO A 137 -15.14 -6.43 13.43
C PRO A 137 -13.75 -5.77 13.45
N GLU A 138 -13.32 -5.25 14.60
CA GLU A 138 -12.00 -4.64 14.78
C GLU A 138 -10.84 -5.63 14.65
N LEU A 139 -11.08 -6.91 14.99
CA LEU A 139 -10.05 -7.95 15.04
C LEU A 139 -10.22 -9.01 13.96
N THR A 140 -11.43 -9.18 13.43
CA THR A 140 -11.78 -10.23 12.45
C THR A 140 -11.03 -10.01 11.14
N PRO A 141 -10.04 -10.85 10.78
CA PRO A 141 -9.21 -10.66 9.60
C PRO A 141 -9.89 -11.18 8.34
N LEU A 142 -9.77 -10.42 7.26
CA LEU A 142 -10.15 -10.80 5.89
C LEU A 142 -8.90 -10.86 5.02
N SER A 143 -8.86 -11.78 4.06
CA SER A 143 -7.73 -12.00 3.17
C SER A 143 -7.94 -11.36 1.79
N PHE A 144 -6.88 -10.75 1.26
CA PHE A 144 -6.91 -10.08 -0.03
C PHE A 144 -5.68 -10.43 -0.83
N LEU A 145 -5.88 -10.82 -2.09
CA LEU A 145 -4.80 -11.03 -3.03
C LEU A 145 -4.16 -9.68 -3.41
N VAL A 146 -2.85 -9.56 -3.15
CA VAL A 146 -2.05 -8.35 -3.39
C VAL A 146 -0.91 -8.57 -4.39
N SER A 147 -0.57 -9.80 -4.73
CA SER A 147 0.29 -10.05 -5.89
C SER A 147 0.04 -11.44 -6.44
N HIS A 148 0.13 -11.58 -7.75
CA HIS A 148 0.13 -12.87 -8.43
C HIS A 148 1.54 -13.41 -8.66
N ASN A 149 2.55 -12.55 -8.66
CA ASN A 149 3.93 -12.92 -8.93
C ASN A 149 4.93 -12.10 -8.08
N PRO A 150 5.43 -12.66 -6.97
CA PRO A 150 5.03 -13.95 -6.39
C PRO A 150 3.59 -13.92 -5.87
N LEU A 151 2.94 -15.08 -5.76
CA LEU A 151 1.60 -15.17 -5.18
C LEU A 151 1.63 -14.68 -3.74
N PHE A 152 0.84 -13.67 -3.39
CA PHE A 152 0.85 -13.10 -2.06
C PHE A 152 -0.51 -12.53 -1.67
N TYR A 153 -0.99 -12.93 -0.50
CA TYR A 153 -2.17 -12.35 0.13
C TYR A 153 -1.77 -11.55 1.36
N SER A 154 -2.56 -10.53 1.68
CA SER A 154 -2.47 -9.75 2.91
C SER A 154 -3.74 -9.89 3.73
N LEU A 155 -3.67 -9.56 5.02
CA LEU A 155 -4.80 -9.55 5.93
C LEU A 155 -5.11 -8.13 6.42
N ALA A 156 -6.39 -7.79 6.56
CA ALA A 156 -6.84 -6.59 7.25
C ALA A 156 -8.11 -6.89 8.04
N SER A 157 -8.39 -6.15 9.12
CA SER A 157 -9.63 -6.36 9.86
C SER A 157 -10.85 -5.88 9.07
N GLN A 158 -12.00 -6.50 9.32
CA GLN A 158 -13.27 -6.11 8.70
C GLN A 158 -13.58 -4.62 8.90
N LYS A 159 -13.29 -4.05 10.08
CA LYS A 159 -13.41 -2.61 10.34
C LYS A 159 -12.51 -1.79 9.40
N ALA A 160 -11.22 -2.12 9.31
CA ALA A 160 -10.30 -1.39 8.44
C ALA A 160 -10.72 -1.45 6.97
N VAL A 161 -11.18 -2.62 6.51
CA VAL A 161 -11.72 -2.82 5.15
C VAL A 161 -12.92 -1.93 4.88
N VAL A 162 -13.90 -1.92 5.80
CA VAL A 162 -15.10 -1.07 5.67
C VAL A 162 -14.73 0.40 5.65
N THR A 163 -13.85 0.85 6.55
CA THR A 163 -13.43 2.26 6.60
C THR A 163 -12.66 2.66 5.33
N ILE A 164 -11.77 1.82 4.80
CA ILE A 164 -11.06 2.13 3.54
C ILE A 164 -12.03 2.18 2.35
N ARG A 165 -13.05 1.32 2.29
CA ARG A 165 -14.11 1.40 1.27
C ARG A 165 -14.94 2.70 1.39
N GLN A 166 -15.11 3.24 2.59
CA GLN A 166 -15.73 4.55 2.79
C GLN A 166 -14.83 5.67 2.22
N LEU A 167 -13.50 5.61 2.44
CA LEU A 167 -12.56 6.54 1.81
C LEU A 167 -12.66 6.47 0.28
N GLU A 168 -12.74 5.25 -0.28
CA GLU A 168 -12.88 5.02 -1.72
C GLU A 168 -14.18 5.63 -2.28
N THR A 169 -15.25 5.61 -1.49
CA THR A 169 -16.53 6.25 -1.84
C THR A 169 -16.42 7.77 -1.84
N ILE A 170 -15.75 8.36 -0.84
CA ILE A 170 -15.55 9.82 -0.72
C ILE A 170 -14.74 10.35 -1.90
N ILE A 171 -13.61 9.71 -2.24
CA ILE A 171 -12.79 10.17 -3.37
C ILE A 171 -13.49 9.96 -4.72
N GLY A 172 -14.49 9.08 -4.78
CA GLY A 172 -15.34 8.86 -5.96
C GLY A 172 -16.43 9.93 -6.14
N GLU A 173 -16.53 10.92 -5.26
CA GLU A 173 -17.34 12.11 -5.51
C GLU A 173 -16.90 12.81 -6.81
N ASP A 174 -17.86 13.33 -7.57
CA ASP A 174 -17.59 13.90 -8.89
C ASP A 174 -18.30 15.26 -9.06
N PRO A 175 -17.95 16.27 -8.25
CA PRO A 175 -18.53 17.61 -8.38
C PRO A 175 -18.15 18.25 -9.73
N GLY A 176 -17.04 17.82 -10.34
CA GLY A 176 -16.61 18.24 -11.68
C GLY A 176 -17.43 17.65 -12.83
N GLN A 177 -18.30 16.68 -12.55
CA GLN A 177 -19.11 15.92 -13.52
C GLN A 177 -18.28 15.33 -14.66
N ARG A 178 -17.11 14.77 -14.32
CA ARG A 178 -16.15 14.17 -15.26
C ARG A 178 -16.59 12.79 -15.74
N GLY A 179 -17.49 12.13 -15.04
CA GLY A 179 -17.95 10.77 -15.33
C GLY A 179 -17.11 9.69 -14.65
N ILE A 180 -16.23 10.06 -13.71
CA ILE A 180 -15.25 9.15 -13.10
C ILE A 180 -15.89 7.96 -12.38
N LYS A 181 -17.11 8.14 -11.85
CA LYS A 181 -17.89 7.06 -11.20
C LYS A 181 -18.09 5.86 -12.13
N ALA A 182 -18.10 6.07 -13.45
CA ALA A 182 -18.25 4.99 -14.42
C ALA A 182 -16.97 4.16 -14.59
N LEU A 183 -15.82 4.69 -14.20
CA LEU A 183 -14.53 4.00 -14.22
C LEU A 183 -14.23 3.27 -12.91
N PHE A 184 -14.99 3.54 -11.84
CA PHE A 184 -14.82 2.94 -10.52
C PHE A 184 -14.71 1.40 -10.56
N VAL A 185 -13.69 0.90 -9.87
CA VAL A 185 -13.51 -0.51 -9.54
C VAL A 185 -13.30 -0.59 -8.04
N GLN A 186 -14.13 -1.39 -7.38
CA GLN A 186 -14.10 -1.53 -5.94
C GLN A 186 -12.80 -2.19 -5.46
N ASP A 187 -12.30 -1.72 -4.31
CA ASP A 187 -11.14 -2.24 -3.59
C ASP A 187 -9.78 -1.98 -4.27
N GLU A 188 -9.72 -1.15 -5.32
CA GLU A 188 -8.43 -0.73 -5.91
C GLU A 188 -7.61 0.09 -4.90
N LEU A 189 -8.27 0.96 -4.13
CA LEU A 189 -7.65 1.70 -3.03
C LEU A 189 -7.17 0.75 -1.93
N LEU A 190 -8.03 -0.20 -1.52
CA LEU A 190 -7.71 -1.16 -0.46
C LEU A 190 -6.49 -2.02 -0.82
N ARG A 191 -6.49 -2.61 -2.02
CA ARG A 191 -5.39 -3.48 -2.47
C ARG A 191 -4.10 -2.70 -2.70
N SER A 192 -4.19 -1.47 -3.23
CA SER A 192 -3.04 -0.56 -3.32
C SER A 192 -2.44 -0.25 -1.95
N CYS A 193 -3.28 0.11 -0.96
CA CYS A 193 -2.83 0.36 0.41
C CYS A 193 -2.22 -0.90 1.05
N LEU A 194 -2.80 -2.08 0.83
CA LEU A 194 -2.23 -3.35 1.31
C LEU A 194 -0.87 -3.60 0.66
N ALA A 195 -0.72 -3.47 -0.66
CA ALA A 195 0.58 -3.65 -1.33
C ALA A 195 1.63 -2.68 -0.78
N LEU A 196 1.31 -1.38 -0.75
CA LEU A 196 2.18 -0.34 -0.20
C LEU A 196 2.53 -0.57 1.27
N SER A 197 1.64 -1.16 2.07
CA SER A 197 1.92 -1.46 3.48
C SER A 197 3.04 -2.49 3.66
N HIS A 198 3.19 -3.43 2.71
CA HIS A 198 4.28 -4.43 2.69
C HIS A 198 5.57 -3.89 2.06
N SER A 199 5.50 -2.84 1.26
CA SER A 199 6.65 -2.26 0.57
C SER A 199 7.63 -1.55 1.52
N SER A 200 8.92 -1.75 1.30
CA SER A 200 10.01 -1.05 2.00
C SER A 200 10.54 0.15 1.20
N SER A 201 10.47 0.09 -0.12
CA SER A 201 10.93 1.13 -1.05
C SER A 201 9.86 1.45 -2.10
N VAL A 202 9.49 2.73 -2.22
CA VAL A 202 8.43 3.21 -3.11
C VAL A 202 8.95 4.33 -4.00
N ALA A 203 8.70 4.22 -5.31
CA ALA A 203 8.91 5.32 -6.24
C ALA A 203 7.58 5.97 -6.63
N ILE A 204 7.48 7.30 -6.57
CA ILE A 204 6.26 8.05 -6.88
C ILE A 204 6.55 9.00 -8.05
N THR A 205 5.69 9.01 -9.06
CA THR A 205 5.74 9.95 -10.17
C THR A 205 4.42 10.71 -10.29
N THR A 206 4.52 11.99 -10.63
CA THR A 206 3.39 12.89 -10.82
C THR A 206 3.77 13.99 -11.80
N GLY A 207 2.78 14.61 -12.42
CA GLY A 207 2.96 15.73 -13.32
C GLY A 207 2.25 15.49 -14.65
N PHE A 208 1.33 16.40 -14.95
CA PHE A 208 0.55 16.42 -16.18
C PHE A 208 0.67 17.79 -16.87
N PRO A 209 1.33 17.88 -18.03
CA PRO A 209 1.50 19.15 -18.74
C PRO A 209 0.25 19.47 -19.57
N THR A 210 -0.78 20.03 -18.93
CA THR A 210 -2.05 20.37 -19.58
C THR A 210 -1.99 21.67 -20.37
N HIS A 211 -1.18 22.64 -19.92
CA HIS A 211 -1.18 24.02 -20.41
C HIS A 211 0.07 24.35 -21.23
N TYR A 212 0.23 23.71 -22.40
CA TYR A 212 1.41 23.84 -23.27
C TYR A 212 1.74 25.28 -23.75
N MET A 213 0.84 26.25 -23.56
CA MET A 213 1.07 27.68 -23.85
C MET A 213 1.56 28.49 -22.63
N HIS A 214 1.67 27.85 -21.47
CA HIS A 214 2.15 28.43 -20.22
C HIS A 214 3.47 27.79 -19.77
N SER A 215 4.19 28.52 -18.92
CA SER A 215 5.42 28.03 -18.28
C SER A 215 5.30 28.27 -16.76
N PRO A 216 5.27 27.22 -15.93
CA PRO A 216 5.25 25.81 -16.31
C PRO A 216 3.92 25.40 -16.99
N PRO A 217 3.92 24.34 -17.85
CA PRO A 217 2.72 23.78 -18.45
C PRO A 217 1.97 22.82 -17.53
N ASP A 218 2.60 22.40 -16.44
CA ASP A 218 2.09 21.45 -15.46
C ASP A 218 0.89 22.02 -14.68
N GLU A 219 0.04 21.13 -14.17
CA GLU A 219 -1.18 21.49 -13.45
C GLU A 219 -1.12 21.23 -11.93
N THR A 220 -2.13 21.72 -11.22
CA THR A 220 -2.23 21.64 -9.76
C THR A 220 -2.68 20.28 -9.24
N ASP A 221 -3.25 19.41 -10.08
CA ASP A 221 -3.62 18.05 -9.68
C ASP A 221 -2.42 17.10 -9.82
N GLY A 222 -2.25 16.20 -8.84
CA GLY A 222 -1.14 15.27 -8.72
C GLY A 222 -0.14 15.60 -7.61
N PRO A 223 0.63 16.71 -7.70
CA PRO A 223 1.72 16.98 -6.76
C PRO A 223 1.29 17.01 -5.29
N PRO A 224 0.17 17.64 -4.90
CA PRO A 224 -0.25 17.62 -3.49
C PRO A 224 -0.59 16.23 -2.96
N GLY A 225 -1.29 15.40 -3.74
CA GLY A 225 -1.57 14.00 -3.39
C GLY A 225 -0.30 13.16 -3.30
N ALA A 226 0.66 13.38 -4.22
CA ALA A 226 1.97 12.72 -4.20
C ALA A 226 2.76 13.04 -2.92
N ILE A 227 2.77 14.32 -2.53
CA ILE A 227 3.44 14.78 -1.31
C ILE A 227 2.76 14.19 -0.06
N ALA A 228 1.42 14.16 0.00
CA ALA A 228 0.71 13.57 1.13
C ALA A 228 1.01 12.07 1.30
N MET A 229 1.04 11.30 0.20
CA MET A 229 1.47 9.90 0.23
C MET A 229 2.92 9.77 0.70
N ALA A 230 3.83 10.57 0.15
CA ALA A 230 5.23 10.53 0.53
C ALA A 230 5.44 10.85 2.02
N THR A 231 4.76 11.85 2.55
CA THR A 231 4.77 12.22 3.97
C THR A 231 4.36 11.04 4.86
N MET A 232 3.26 10.35 4.53
CA MET A 232 2.81 9.19 5.29
C MET A 232 3.78 8.00 5.16
N LEU A 233 4.23 7.67 3.94
CA LEU A 233 5.17 6.56 3.72
C LEU A 233 6.48 6.76 4.49
N LEU A 234 7.04 7.97 4.51
CA LEU A 234 8.24 8.31 5.30
C LEU A 234 7.99 8.15 6.81
N SER A 235 6.83 8.59 7.30
CA SER A 235 6.40 8.45 8.70
C SER A 235 6.25 6.98 9.13
N LEU A 236 5.91 6.11 8.19
CA LEU A 236 5.87 4.66 8.37
C LEU A 236 7.24 3.99 8.22
N GLY A 237 8.32 4.77 8.07
CA GLY A 237 9.70 4.29 7.95
C GLY A 237 10.08 3.73 6.58
N LYS A 238 9.29 4.01 5.55
CA LYS A 238 9.53 3.54 4.17
C LYS A 238 10.48 4.48 3.43
N LYS A 239 11.24 3.94 2.48
CA LYS A 239 12.07 4.74 1.58
C LYS A 239 11.22 5.23 0.42
N VAL A 240 11.24 6.54 0.16
CA VAL A 240 10.49 7.15 -0.93
C VAL A 240 11.47 7.78 -1.91
N THR A 241 11.19 7.69 -3.20
CA THR A 241 11.89 8.41 -4.28
C THR A 241 10.85 9.04 -5.20
N MET A 242 11.02 10.29 -5.59
CA MET A 242 10.18 10.94 -6.60
C MET A 242 10.83 10.87 -7.97
N ILE A 243 10.05 10.55 -9.00
CA ILE A 243 10.48 10.51 -10.40
C ILE A 243 9.71 11.58 -11.18
N THR A 244 10.44 12.42 -11.90
CA THR A 244 9.88 13.54 -12.67
C THR A 244 10.46 13.60 -14.08
N ASP A 245 9.76 14.29 -14.98
CA ASP A 245 10.33 14.71 -16.25
C ASP A 245 11.57 15.58 -16.01
N LYS A 246 12.56 15.45 -16.89
CA LYS A 246 13.76 16.29 -16.96
C LYS A 246 13.42 17.76 -17.08
N ARG A 247 12.39 18.10 -17.86
CA ARG A 247 11.87 19.47 -18.00
C ARG A 247 11.38 20.05 -16.67
N ALA A 248 10.75 19.22 -15.84
CA ALA A 248 10.11 19.64 -14.60
C ALA A 248 11.03 19.50 -13.36
N LEU A 249 12.25 18.98 -13.54
CA LEU A 249 13.17 18.66 -12.44
C LEU A 249 13.41 19.82 -11.47
N GLU A 250 13.81 21.00 -11.98
CA GLU A 250 14.13 22.15 -11.13
C GLU A 250 12.88 22.71 -10.42
N MET A 251 11.73 22.71 -11.10
CA MET A 251 10.46 23.14 -10.52
C MET A 251 10.02 22.19 -9.40
N ASN A 252 10.02 20.88 -9.66
CA ASN A 252 9.62 19.88 -8.69
C ASN A 252 10.59 19.81 -7.50
N LYS A 253 11.88 20.04 -7.74
CA LYS A 253 12.86 20.21 -6.65
C LYS A 253 12.49 21.39 -5.76
N ALA A 254 12.20 22.56 -6.35
CA ALA A 254 11.79 23.75 -5.59
C ALA A 254 10.48 23.54 -4.80
N ILE A 255 9.54 22.74 -5.33
CA ILE A 255 8.30 22.37 -4.64
C ILE A 255 8.59 21.48 -3.42
N ILE A 256 9.44 20.46 -3.58
CA ILE A 256 9.85 19.57 -2.48
C ILE A 256 10.59 20.38 -1.41
N ASP A 257 11.54 21.23 -1.80
CA ASP A 257 12.31 22.07 -0.86
C ASP A 257 11.39 23.02 -0.06
N GLU A 258 10.35 23.57 -0.70
CA GLU A 258 9.33 24.37 -0.02
C GLU A 258 8.45 23.54 0.90
N ALA A 259 8.02 22.36 0.48
CA ALA A 259 7.25 21.45 1.32
C ALA A 259 8.04 21.05 2.59
N VAL A 260 9.35 20.82 2.48
CA VAL A 260 10.24 20.57 3.63
C VAL A 260 10.32 21.80 4.52
N ARG A 261 10.59 22.97 3.94
CA ARG A 261 10.74 24.22 4.72
C ARG A 261 9.47 24.65 5.44
N LYS A 262 8.29 24.38 4.87
CA LYS A 262 6.98 24.62 5.51
C LYS A 262 6.57 23.51 6.48
N GLY A 263 7.37 22.45 6.61
CA GLY A 263 7.09 21.33 7.52
C GLY A 263 5.98 20.37 7.05
N VAL A 264 5.58 20.43 5.78
CA VAL A 264 4.66 19.45 5.18
C VAL A 264 5.37 18.11 4.95
N LEU A 265 6.63 18.17 4.48
CA LEU A 265 7.55 17.04 4.45
C LEU A 265 8.56 17.18 5.58
N LYS A 266 8.80 16.09 6.32
CA LYS A 266 9.77 16.11 7.44
C LYS A 266 11.22 16.05 6.98
N THR A 267 11.46 15.48 5.81
CA THR A 267 12.79 15.28 5.25
C THR A 267 12.74 15.39 3.75
N GLU A 268 13.88 15.70 3.15
CA GLU A 268 14.04 15.72 1.70
C GLU A 268 13.84 14.32 1.12
N ILE A 269 13.22 14.28 -0.06
CA ILE A 269 13.03 13.05 -0.82
C ILE A 269 13.95 13.09 -2.03
N PRO A 270 14.69 12.01 -2.34
CA PRO A 270 15.41 11.90 -3.60
C PRO A 270 14.48 12.17 -4.78
N LEU A 271 14.81 13.19 -5.59
CA LEU A 271 14.12 13.50 -6.85
C LEU A 271 15.03 13.11 -8.01
N VAL A 272 14.56 12.21 -8.87
CA VAL A 272 15.34 11.65 -9.98
C VAL A 272 14.59 11.79 -11.30
N THR A 273 15.32 11.69 -12.40
CA THR A 273 14.76 11.60 -13.76
C THR A 273 15.03 10.20 -14.31
N PHE A 274 14.21 9.79 -15.26
CA PHE A 274 14.44 8.58 -16.05
C PHE A 274 14.94 8.98 -17.44
N GLU A 275 16.12 8.49 -17.82
CA GLU A 275 16.68 8.71 -19.16
C GLU A 275 16.63 7.41 -19.94
N ASP A 276 15.78 7.38 -20.98
CA ASP A 276 15.77 6.29 -21.95
C ASP A 276 17.02 6.39 -22.85
N SER A 277 17.93 5.43 -22.67
CA SER A 277 19.18 5.29 -23.42
C SER A 277 19.22 3.97 -24.20
N GLY A 278 18.11 3.24 -24.25
CA GLY A 278 18.02 1.93 -24.90
C GLY A 278 17.02 0.98 -24.21
N PRO A 279 16.83 -0.22 -24.78
CA PRO A 279 15.78 -1.15 -24.37
C PRO A 279 15.89 -1.62 -22.91
N ASP A 280 17.10 -1.64 -22.35
CA ASP A 280 17.34 -2.11 -20.97
C ASP A 280 17.33 -0.98 -19.93
N SER A 281 17.12 0.28 -20.33
CA SER A 281 17.22 1.45 -19.44
C SER A 281 16.24 1.36 -18.27
N ALA A 282 14.99 0.96 -18.53
CA ALA A 282 13.97 0.79 -17.49
C ALA A 282 14.33 -0.34 -16.52
N LEU A 283 14.84 -1.48 -17.02
CA LEU A 283 15.29 -2.58 -16.17
C LEU A 283 16.47 -2.16 -15.28
N HIS A 284 17.46 -1.45 -15.82
CA HIS A 284 18.59 -0.92 -15.05
C HIS A 284 18.19 0.14 -14.03
N PHE A 285 17.15 0.92 -14.34
CA PHE A 285 16.57 1.89 -13.43
C PHE A 285 15.88 1.19 -12.26
N LEU A 286 15.11 0.13 -12.51
CA LEU A 286 14.33 -0.57 -11.49
C LEU A 286 15.15 -1.58 -10.69
N CYS A 287 16.24 -2.12 -11.24
CA CYS A 287 16.99 -3.20 -10.62
C CYS A 287 18.47 -2.86 -10.42
N HIS A 288 19.07 -3.37 -9.34
CA HIS A 288 20.51 -3.22 -9.12
C HIS A 288 21.28 -3.97 -10.20
N HIS A 289 22.10 -3.23 -10.97
CA HIS A 289 22.85 -3.77 -12.12
C HIS A 289 21.99 -4.46 -13.18
N GLY A 290 20.68 -4.15 -13.25
CA GLY A 290 19.75 -4.79 -14.18
C GLY A 290 19.40 -6.25 -13.84
N ASP A 291 19.65 -6.72 -12.60
CA ASP A 291 19.24 -8.06 -12.16
C ASP A 291 17.79 -8.05 -11.64
N PRO A 292 16.81 -8.67 -12.34
CA PRO A 292 15.40 -8.67 -11.93
C PRO A 292 15.15 -9.26 -10.54
N ARG A 293 16.09 -10.05 -10.00
CA ARG A 293 15.98 -10.64 -8.65
C ARG A 293 16.37 -9.65 -7.54
N LYS A 294 16.84 -8.45 -7.91
CA LYS A 294 17.31 -7.40 -7.00
C LYS A 294 16.64 -6.06 -7.34
N PRO A 295 15.31 -5.96 -7.21
CA PRO A 295 14.60 -4.71 -7.43
C PRO A 295 15.08 -3.64 -6.42
N ARG A 296 15.10 -2.38 -6.85
CA ARG A 296 15.40 -1.20 -6.03
C ARG A 296 14.15 -0.64 -5.34
N TYR A 297 13.00 -0.92 -5.92
CA TYR A 297 11.69 -0.47 -5.48
C TYR A 297 10.78 -1.69 -5.39
N ASP A 298 9.96 -1.74 -4.36
CA ASP A 298 8.92 -2.77 -4.20
C ASP A 298 7.60 -2.29 -4.81
N HIS A 299 7.42 -0.97 -4.96
CA HIS A 299 6.20 -0.38 -5.49
C HIS A 299 6.46 0.88 -6.32
N LEU A 300 5.78 1.02 -7.46
CA LEU A 300 5.73 2.25 -8.26
C LEU A 300 4.33 2.87 -8.17
N VAL A 301 4.25 4.18 -7.95
CA VAL A 301 2.99 4.93 -7.91
C VAL A 301 3.02 6.04 -8.95
N ALA A 302 2.01 6.09 -9.80
CA ALA A 302 1.74 7.21 -10.70
C ALA A 302 0.48 7.92 -10.22
N ILE A 303 0.55 9.23 -10.00
CA ILE A 303 -0.60 10.05 -9.60
C ILE A 303 -0.68 11.27 -10.50
N GLU A 304 -1.76 11.40 -11.26
CA GLU A 304 -1.93 12.45 -12.27
C GLU A 304 -0.69 12.58 -13.17
N ARG A 305 -0.22 11.42 -13.63
CA ARG A 305 0.92 11.32 -14.53
C ARG A 305 0.39 10.95 -15.91
N SER A 306 0.72 11.71 -16.95
CA SER A 306 0.28 11.38 -18.31
C SER A 306 0.71 9.97 -18.74
N GLY A 307 -0.23 9.20 -19.28
CA GLY A 307 -0.02 7.86 -19.81
C GLY A 307 0.01 7.82 -21.33
N ARG A 308 0.75 6.86 -21.89
CA ARG A 308 0.86 6.66 -23.34
C ARG A 308 -0.43 6.06 -23.89
N ALA A 309 -0.90 6.59 -25.01
CA ALA A 309 -2.03 6.09 -25.78
C ALA A 309 -1.61 4.99 -26.78
N GLU A 310 -2.58 4.42 -27.49
CA GLU A 310 -2.40 3.28 -28.39
C GLU A 310 -1.44 3.54 -29.56
N ASP A 311 -1.31 4.80 -29.98
CA ASP A 311 -0.41 5.23 -31.06
C ASP A 311 1.00 5.65 -30.57
N GLY A 312 1.28 5.49 -29.28
CA GLY A 312 2.56 5.87 -28.67
C GLY A 312 2.69 7.38 -28.39
N ASN A 313 1.62 8.15 -28.50
CA ASN A 313 1.56 9.57 -28.08
C ASN A 313 0.95 9.73 -26.69
N TYR A 314 0.95 10.98 -26.20
CA TYR A 314 0.36 11.36 -24.91
C TYR A 314 -0.64 12.47 -25.19
N TYR A 315 -1.82 12.39 -24.59
CA TYR A 315 -2.91 13.33 -24.85
C TYR A 315 -3.49 13.86 -23.54
N ASN A 316 -3.81 15.15 -23.51
CA ASN A 316 -4.68 15.69 -22.45
C ASN A 316 -6.17 15.40 -22.75
N MET A 317 -7.06 15.68 -21.80
CA MET A 317 -8.51 15.46 -21.95
C MET A 317 -9.15 16.23 -23.14
N ARG A 318 -8.47 17.26 -23.66
CA ARG A 318 -8.89 18.02 -24.86
C ARG A 318 -8.39 17.39 -26.16
N ALA A 319 -7.86 16.17 -26.12
CA ALA A 319 -7.27 15.44 -27.25
C ALA A 319 -6.06 16.15 -27.90
N VAL A 320 -5.37 17.03 -27.16
CA VAL A 320 -4.15 17.68 -27.63
C VAL A 320 -2.96 16.78 -27.34
N ASN A 321 -2.12 16.53 -28.36
CA ASN A 321 -0.89 15.77 -28.22
C ASN A 321 0.16 16.58 -27.43
N ILE A 322 0.60 16.04 -26.30
CA ILE A 322 1.56 16.62 -25.36
C ILE A 322 2.88 15.83 -25.28
N LYS A 323 3.13 14.90 -26.21
CA LYS A 323 4.32 14.01 -26.20
C LYS A 323 5.65 14.75 -26.05
N HIS A 324 5.76 15.94 -26.63
CA HIS A 324 6.97 16.77 -26.56
C HIS A 324 7.28 17.34 -25.16
N LEU A 325 6.37 17.16 -24.19
CA LEU A 325 6.50 17.65 -22.81
C LEU A 325 6.66 16.53 -21.77
N VAL A 326 6.57 15.26 -22.20
CA VAL A 326 6.44 14.07 -21.34
C VAL A 326 7.58 13.11 -21.65
N ASP A 327 8.40 12.80 -20.65
CA ASP A 327 9.40 11.75 -20.71
C ASP A 327 8.73 10.36 -20.57
N PRO A 328 9.28 9.29 -21.17
CA PRO A 328 8.66 7.97 -21.24
C PRO A 328 8.78 7.16 -19.93
N ILE A 329 8.42 7.78 -18.79
CA ILE A 329 8.40 7.17 -17.46
C ILE A 329 7.46 5.95 -17.41
N ASP A 330 6.48 5.87 -18.31
CA ASP A 330 5.59 4.73 -18.44
C ASP A 330 6.31 3.43 -18.84
N ASP A 331 7.50 3.50 -19.45
CA ASP A 331 8.34 2.32 -19.70
C ASP A 331 8.77 1.62 -18.40
N LEU A 332 8.89 2.37 -17.29
CA LEU A 332 9.14 1.77 -15.97
C LEU A 332 7.97 0.88 -15.53
N PHE A 333 6.73 1.30 -15.78
CA PHE A 333 5.53 0.52 -15.43
C PHE A 333 5.38 -0.70 -16.32
N ILE A 334 5.71 -0.57 -17.61
CA ILE A 334 5.71 -1.68 -18.56
C ILE A 334 6.69 -2.78 -18.10
N ILE A 335 7.93 -2.40 -17.77
CA ILE A 335 8.95 -3.37 -17.34
C ILE A 335 8.69 -3.91 -15.93
N ALA A 336 8.13 -3.11 -15.02
CA ALA A 336 7.81 -3.55 -13.66
C ALA A 336 6.91 -4.79 -13.62
N LYS A 337 5.96 -4.91 -14.57
CA LYS A 337 5.05 -6.05 -14.68
C LYS A 337 5.76 -7.40 -14.79
N ASP A 338 6.94 -7.43 -15.40
CA ASP A 338 7.72 -8.64 -15.62
C ASP A 338 8.76 -8.89 -14.51
N ILE A 339 8.85 -7.99 -13.52
CA ILE A 339 9.78 -8.11 -12.39
C ILE A 339 9.01 -8.56 -11.14
N ALA A 340 9.24 -9.81 -10.74
CA ALA A 340 8.63 -10.35 -9.52
C ALA A 340 8.96 -9.49 -8.29
N GLY A 341 7.94 -9.14 -7.52
CA GLY A 341 8.08 -8.33 -6.31
C GLY A 341 7.99 -6.82 -6.51
N ILE A 342 7.82 -6.32 -7.74
CA ILE A 342 7.43 -4.92 -7.98
C ILE A 342 5.94 -4.86 -8.24
N SER A 343 5.21 -4.07 -7.44
CA SER A 343 3.80 -3.75 -7.69
C SER A 343 3.64 -2.32 -8.22
N THR A 344 2.51 -2.04 -8.87
CA THR A 344 2.25 -0.74 -9.50
C THR A 344 0.86 -0.20 -9.14
N THR A 345 0.77 1.09 -8.83
CA THR A 345 -0.49 1.82 -8.64
C THR A 345 -0.55 3.00 -9.59
N GLY A 346 -1.65 3.15 -10.31
CA GLY A 346 -2.04 4.39 -11.01
C GLY A 346 -3.20 5.06 -10.27
N ILE A 347 -3.15 6.37 -10.15
CA ILE A 347 -4.20 7.24 -9.62
C ILE A 347 -4.52 8.28 -10.68
N GLY A 348 -5.77 8.33 -11.12
CA GLY A 348 -6.23 9.17 -12.23
C GLY A 348 -7.70 9.55 -12.11
N ASP A 349 -8.11 10.56 -12.88
CA ASP A 349 -9.47 11.09 -12.88
C ASP A 349 -10.12 11.25 -14.28
N GLY A 350 -9.35 10.97 -15.35
CA GLY A 350 -9.75 11.13 -16.75
C GLY A 350 -9.58 9.87 -17.62
N GLY A 351 -8.69 8.94 -17.24
CA GLY A 351 -8.41 7.69 -17.94
C GLY A 351 -7.23 7.73 -18.93
N ASN A 352 -6.61 8.90 -19.11
CA ASN A 352 -5.41 9.14 -19.91
C ASN A 352 -4.12 9.17 -19.06
N GLU A 353 -4.23 8.86 -17.77
CA GLU A 353 -3.13 8.80 -16.82
C GLU A 353 -2.48 7.41 -16.79
N LEU A 354 -1.21 7.39 -16.43
CA LEU A 354 -0.40 6.19 -16.27
C LEU A 354 -1.01 5.25 -15.23
N GLY A 355 -1.22 4.00 -15.63
CA GLY A 355 -1.89 2.97 -14.83
C GLY A 355 -3.35 2.76 -15.21
N MET A 356 -4.01 3.76 -15.80
CA MET A 356 -5.41 3.66 -16.26
C MET A 356 -5.59 2.74 -17.46
N GLY A 357 -4.52 2.17 -18.03
CA GLY A 357 -4.61 1.10 -19.03
C GLY A 357 -5.37 -0.13 -18.53
N LYS A 358 -5.47 -0.34 -17.21
CA LYS A 358 -6.33 -1.37 -16.60
C LYS A 358 -7.83 -1.13 -16.92
N LEU A 359 -8.21 0.12 -17.14
CA LEU A 359 -9.57 0.56 -17.43
C LEU A 359 -9.76 0.97 -18.91
N LYS A 360 -8.78 0.70 -19.77
CA LYS A 360 -8.74 1.15 -21.19
C LYS A 360 -10.08 1.01 -21.91
N GLU A 361 -10.69 -0.16 -21.89
CA GLU A 361 -11.94 -0.40 -22.62
C GLU A 361 -13.13 0.40 -22.06
N ARG A 362 -13.17 0.63 -20.74
CA ARG A 362 -14.16 1.54 -20.12
C ARG A 362 -13.89 2.98 -20.51
N VAL A 363 -12.62 3.42 -20.51
CA VAL A 363 -12.25 4.78 -20.93
C VAL A 363 -12.63 5.00 -22.39
N LYS A 364 -12.30 4.07 -23.31
CA LYS A 364 -12.62 4.18 -24.74
C LYS A 364 -14.11 4.32 -25.02
N SER A 365 -14.95 3.70 -24.19
CA SER A 365 -16.41 3.67 -24.37
C SER A 365 -17.15 4.77 -23.63
N LEU A 366 -16.65 5.23 -22.47
CA LEU A 366 -17.40 6.10 -21.55
C LEU A 366 -16.85 7.52 -21.49
N MET A 367 -15.56 7.72 -21.77
CA MET A 367 -14.92 9.03 -21.62
C MET A 367 -14.90 9.82 -22.93
N PRO A 368 -15.02 11.17 -22.88
CA PRO A 368 -14.86 12.02 -24.05
C PRO A 368 -13.51 11.80 -24.72
N ASN A 369 -13.49 11.64 -26.05
CA ASN A 369 -12.29 11.31 -26.83
C ASN A 369 -11.57 10.01 -26.38
N GLY A 370 -12.23 9.15 -25.59
CA GLY A 370 -11.60 7.99 -24.95
C GLY A 370 -10.88 7.07 -25.94
N SER A 371 -11.42 6.90 -27.15
CA SER A 371 -10.78 6.09 -28.20
C SER A 371 -9.39 6.56 -28.62
N LEU A 372 -9.10 7.86 -28.45
CA LEU A 372 -7.80 8.47 -28.74
C LEU A 372 -6.93 8.60 -27.48
N ILE A 373 -7.52 9.05 -26.37
CA ILE A 373 -6.73 9.46 -25.19
C ILE A 373 -6.46 8.33 -24.19
N ALA A 374 -7.21 7.23 -24.26
CA ALA A 374 -7.10 6.16 -23.26
C ALA A 374 -5.65 5.68 -23.14
N CYS A 375 -5.14 5.74 -21.91
CA CYS A 375 -3.85 5.16 -21.58
C CYS A 375 -3.88 3.65 -21.87
N VAL A 376 -2.79 3.11 -22.40
CA VAL A 376 -2.65 1.66 -22.67
C VAL A 376 -1.75 0.95 -21.68
N VAL A 377 -1.09 1.68 -20.78
CA VAL A 377 -0.18 1.12 -19.78
C VAL A 377 -0.96 0.84 -18.49
N PRO A 378 -1.21 -0.43 -18.13
CA PRO A 378 -1.93 -0.77 -16.92
C PRO A 378 -1.02 -0.70 -15.70
N ALA A 379 -1.62 -0.44 -14.54
CA ALA A 379 -1.04 -0.73 -13.24
C ALA A 379 -1.74 -1.94 -12.62
N ASP A 380 -1.13 -2.57 -11.61
CA ASP A 380 -1.76 -3.64 -10.84
C ASP A 380 -2.98 -3.10 -10.10
N TYR A 381 -2.90 -1.84 -9.65
CA TYR A 381 -3.99 -1.10 -9.02
C TYR A 381 -4.29 0.20 -9.77
N ALA A 382 -5.55 0.46 -10.09
CA ALA A 382 -6.02 1.67 -10.77
C ALA A 382 -7.07 2.37 -9.90
N ILE A 383 -6.62 3.30 -9.06
CA ILE A 383 -7.48 4.11 -8.20
C ILE A 383 -8.07 5.25 -9.04
N THR A 384 -9.39 5.29 -9.14
CA THR A 384 -10.12 6.39 -9.79
C THR A 384 -10.68 7.33 -8.72
N ALA A 385 -10.44 8.63 -8.85
CA ALA A 385 -10.95 9.66 -7.93
C ALA A 385 -11.46 10.85 -8.73
N GLY A 386 -12.40 11.64 -8.21
CA GLY A 386 -12.90 12.85 -8.90
C GLY A 386 -11.85 13.94 -9.09
N VAL A 387 -10.75 13.85 -8.33
CA VAL A 387 -9.51 14.62 -8.45
C VAL A 387 -8.40 13.69 -7.95
N SER A 388 -7.30 13.53 -8.68
CA SER A 388 -6.24 12.56 -8.35
C SER A 388 -5.59 12.82 -7.00
N ASN A 389 -5.44 14.09 -6.60
CA ASN A 389 -4.99 14.50 -5.28
C ASN A 389 -5.78 13.81 -4.14
N TRP A 390 -7.10 13.69 -4.30
CA TRP A 390 -7.95 13.02 -3.32
C TRP A 390 -7.61 11.54 -3.17
N GLY A 391 -7.31 10.86 -4.29
CA GLY A 391 -6.80 9.49 -4.30
C GLY A 391 -5.49 9.37 -3.50
N GLY A 392 -4.57 10.33 -3.65
CA GLY A 392 -3.35 10.40 -2.85
C GLY A 392 -3.60 10.56 -1.34
N TYR A 393 -4.55 11.42 -0.96
CA TYR A 393 -4.95 11.58 0.45
C TYR A 393 -5.57 10.31 1.02
N ALA A 394 -6.44 9.65 0.26
CA ALA A 394 -7.08 8.41 0.68
C ALA A 394 -6.07 7.27 0.82
N VAL A 395 -5.01 7.22 0.00
CA VAL A 395 -3.89 6.28 0.19
C VAL A 395 -3.17 6.57 1.51
N ALA A 396 -2.88 7.84 1.83
CA ALA A 396 -2.25 8.19 3.11
C ALA A 396 -3.14 7.78 4.31
N CYS A 397 -4.44 8.04 4.24
CA CYS A 397 -5.42 7.60 5.23
C CYS A 397 -5.52 6.07 5.35
N GLY A 398 -5.57 5.36 4.22
CA GLY A 398 -5.63 3.90 4.19
C GLY A 398 -4.38 3.24 4.78
N LEU A 399 -3.20 3.79 4.50
CA LEU A 399 -1.95 3.35 5.11
C LEU A 399 -1.95 3.54 6.63
N TYR A 400 -2.45 4.67 7.13
CA TYR A 400 -2.64 4.90 8.57
C TYR A 400 -3.59 3.87 9.20
N LEU A 401 -4.74 3.61 8.57
CA LEU A 401 -5.73 2.63 9.05
C LEU A 401 -5.14 1.22 9.12
N LEU A 402 -4.37 0.82 8.10
CA LEU A 402 -3.68 -0.48 8.10
C LEU A 402 -2.61 -0.55 9.18
N HIS A 403 -1.84 0.53 9.40
CA HIS A 403 -0.79 0.52 10.41
C HIS A 403 -1.32 0.62 11.84
N THR A 404 -2.55 1.08 12.03
CA THR A 404 -3.25 1.07 13.32
C THR A 404 -4.19 -0.14 13.49
N CYS A 405 -4.33 -0.98 12.46
CA CYS A 405 -5.11 -2.21 12.48
C CYS A 405 -4.31 -3.35 13.16
N PRO A 406 -4.76 -3.89 14.31
CA PRO A 406 -4.01 -4.91 15.05
C PRO A 406 -3.78 -6.21 14.26
N SER A 407 -4.77 -6.67 13.49
CA SER A 407 -4.64 -7.91 12.70
C SER A 407 -3.63 -7.75 11.56
N HIS A 408 -3.65 -6.58 10.89
CA HIS A 408 -2.69 -6.27 9.84
C HIS A 408 -1.27 -6.09 10.38
N GLN A 409 -1.12 -5.39 11.51
CA GLN A 409 0.17 -5.23 12.19
C GLN A 409 0.79 -6.57 12.60
N ARG A 410 -0.03 -7.48 13.15
CA ARG A 410 0.42 -8.84 13.46
C ARG A 410 0.92 -9.54 12.20
N TYR A 411 0.22 -9.38 11.07
CA TYR A 411 0.61 -9.98 9.80
C TYR A 411 1.92 -9.41 9.25
N LEU A 412 2.09 -8.08 9.26
CA LEU A 412 3.34 -7.40 8.86
C LEU A 412 4.54 -7.88 9.68
N LYS A 413 4.36 -8.01 11.00
CA LYS A 413 5.40 -8.50 11.92
C LYS A 413 5.59 -10.02 11.89
N LYS A 414 4.90 -10.75 11.01
CA LYS A 414 4.93 -12.22 10.93
C LYS A 414 4.60 -12.89 12.29
N GLY A 415 3.71 -12.28 13.06
CA GLY A 415 3.31 -12.73 14.39
C GLY A 415 4.34 -12.48 15.50
N LEU A 416 5.43 -11.77 15.22
CA LEU A 416 6.51 -11.48 16.16
C LEU A 416 6.30 -10.19 16.96
N GLY A 417 6.90 -10.14 18.15
CA GLY A 417 6.87 -8.99 19.05
C GLY A 417 5.86 -9.13 20.18
N LEU A 418 6.19 -8.55 21.34
CA LEU A 418 5.34 -8.55 22.55
C LEU A 418 4.36 -7.37 22.57
N GLU A 419 4.64 -6.30 21.83
CA GLU A 419 3.83 -5.08 21.85
C GLU A 419 2.74 -5.11 20.78
N HIS A 420 1.49 -5.12 21.25
CA HIS A 420 0.28 -4.95 20.42
C HIS A 420 0.05 -3.48 20.00
N THR A 421 0.80 -2.54 20.57
CA THR A 421 0.57 -1.11 20.43
C THR A 421 1.88 -0.39 20.14
N HIS A 422 1.83 0.55 19.21
CA HIS A 422 2.94 1.43 18.91
C HIS A 422 3.21 2.38 20.09
N PRO A 423 4.47 2.78 20.32
CA PRO A 423 4.76 3.87 21.26
C PRO A 423 3.89 5.08 20.93
N GLN A 424 3.40 5.78 21.96
CA GLN A 424 2.50 6.92 21.78
C GLN A 424 3.10 7.99 20.85
N GLU A 425 4.42 8.18 20.90
CA GLU A 425 5.16 9.08 19.99
C GLU A 425 5.03 8.67 18.51
N GLN A 426 5.04 7.37 18.20
CA GLN A 426 4.90 6.87 16.84
C GLN A 426 3.46 7.03 16.33
N LEU A 427 2.46 6.77 17.15
CA LEU A 427 1.06 7.03 16.79
C LEU A 427 0.81 8.52 16.56
N GLN A 428 1.40 9.38 17.40
CA GLN A 428 1.32 10.82 17.23
C GLN A 428 2.04 11.26 15.95
N ASP A 429 3.19 10.67 15.63
CA ASP A 429 3.92 10.91 14.38
C ASP A 429 3.03 10.61 13.17
N TRP A 430 2.42 9.43 13.13
CA TRP A 430 1.53 9.01 12.04
C TRP A 430 0.30 9.91 11.92
N THR A 431 -0.33 10.23 13.05
CA THR A 431 -1.51 11.11 13.10
C THR A 431 -1.15 12.51 12.60
N ASN A 432 -0.01 13.06 13.02
CA ASN A 432 0.49 14.35 12.55
C ASN A 432 0.86 14.36 11.07
N ASN A 433 1.03 13.18 10.44
CA ASN A 433 1.38 13.02 9.03
C ASN A 433 0.19 12.68 8.13
N LEU A 434 -1.02 12.56 8.68
CA LEU A 434 -2.26 12.53 7.89
C LEU A 434 -2.40 13.81 7.03
N PRO A 435 -3.13 13.75 5.90
CA PRO A 435 -3.50 14.94 5.14
C PRO A 435 -4.27 15.92 6.03
N SER A 436 -4.12 17.22 5.79
CA SER A 436 -4.88 18.26 6.48
C SER A 436 -5.12 19.44 5.56
N VAL A 437 -6.18 20.21 5.85
CA VAL A 437 -6.52 21.41 5.08
C VAL A 437 -5.34 22.39 5.04
N ASP A 438 -4.70 22.65 6.19
CA ASP A 438 -3.56 23.57 6.28
C ASP A 438 -2.36 23.12 5.43
N LYS A 439 -2.05 21.82 5.43
CA LYS A 439 -0.96 21.28 4.63
C LYS A 439 -1.26 21.39 3.15
N GLU A 440 -2.49 21.08 2.74
CA GLU A 440 -2.88 21.19 1.35
C GLU A 440 -2.89 22.64 0.88
N GLU A 441 -3.47 23.55 1.66
CA GLU A 441 -3.48 24.98 1.36
C GLU A 441 -2.04 25.51 1.20
N SER A 442 -1.14 25.05 2.08
CA SER A 442 0.28 25.35 2.03
C SER A 442 0.99 24.84 0.77
N ILE A 443 0.67 23.63 0.29
CA ILE A 443 1.23 23.10 -0.97
C ILE A 443 0.59 23.79 -2.17
N LEU A 444 -0.73 23.87 -2.26
CA LEU A 444 -1.42 24.49 -3.39
C LEU A 444 -1.02 25.96 -3.56
N SER A 445 -0.89 26.72 -2.47
CA SER A 445 -0.38 28.10 -2.52
C SER A 445 1.07 28.18 -3.04
N THR A 446 1.91 27.18 -2.76
CA THR A 446 3.25 27.05 -3.33
C THR A 446 3.18 26.84 -4.85
N LEU A 447 2.32 25.94 -5.31
CA LEU A 447 2.13 25.65 -6.74
C LEU A 447 1.69 26.93 -7.48
N VAL A 448 0.68 27.62 -6.96
CA VAL A 448 0.20 28.91 -7.50
C VAL A 448 1.31 29.95 -7.54
N ARG A 449 2.12 30.07 -6.48
CA ARG A 449 3.26 31.00 -6.46
C ARG A 449 4.33 30.66 -7.50
N PHE A 450 4.50 29.38 -7.83
CA PHE A 450 5.40 28.92 -8.89
C PHE A 450 4.79 28.95 -10.30
N GLY A 451 3.56 29.46 -10.44
CA GLY A 451 2.93 29.59 -11.74
C GLY A 451 2.22 28.32 -12.22
N ILE A 452 1.99 27.33 -11.36
CA ILE A 452 1.23 26.12 -11.72
C ILE A 452 -0.27 26.43 -11.63
N ARG A 453 -1.02 25.98 -12.64
CA ARG A 453 -2.41 26.40 -12.87
C ARG A 453 -3.38 25.23 -12.74
N SER A 454 -4.65 25.53 -12.53
CA SER A 454 -5.70 24.51 -12.61
C SER A 454 -5.76 23.89 -14.01
N GLY A 455 -5.74 22.56 -14.11
CA GLY A 455 -5.80 21.79 -15.36
C GLY A 455 -7.00 22.12 -16.26
N LYS A 456 -8.15 22.39 -15.63
CA LYS A 456 -9.40 22.67 -16.34
C LYS A 456 -9.53 24.12 -16.82
N THR A 457 -9.23 25.10 -15.96
CA THR A 457 -9.51 26.53 -16.24
C THR A 457 -8.29 27.33 -16.69
N ALA A 458 -7.07 26.79 -16.51
CA ALA A 458 -5.82 27.53 -16.65
C ALA A 458 -5.67 28.73 -15.69
N HIS A 459 -6.55 28.87 -14.70
CA HIS A 459 -6.46 29.94 -13.73
C HIS A 459 -5.28 29.72 -12.78
N LEU A 460 -4.60 30.82 -12.47
CA LEU A 460 -3.56 30.87 -11.44
C LEU A 460 -4.21 31.28 -10.11
N ALA A 461 -4.89 30.33 -9.48
CA ALA A 461 -5.67 30.53 -8.27
C ALA A 461 -5.63 29.29 -7.38
N MET A 462 -6.14 29.40 -6.15
CA MET A 462 -6.34 28.28 -5.22
C MET A 462 -7.47 27.37 -5.71
N GLU A 463 -7.18 26.65 -6.79
CA GLU A 463 -8.12 25.84 -7.56
C GLU A 463 -7.38 24.59 -8.08
N VAL A 464 -8.02 23.44 -7.96
CA VAL A 464 -7.58 22.23 -8.62
C VAL A 464 -8.72 21.83 -9.54
N ASP A 465 -8.41 21.67 -10.82
CA ASP A 465 -9.32 21.05 -11.75
C ASP A 465 -10.71 21.69 -11.98
N GLY A 466 -10.79 23.01 -11.89
CA GLY A 466 -12.05 23.76 -12.02
C GLY A 466 -12.79 23.94 -10.71
N LEU A 467 -12.26 23.42 -9.60
CA LEU A 467 -12.89 23.39 -8.30
C LEU A 467 -12.09 24.24 -7.31
N THR A 468 -12.78 25.15 -6.62
CA THR A 468 -12.14 26.04 -5.64
C THR A 468 -11.66 25.24 -4.44
N PHE A 469 -10.49 25.61 -3.89
CA PHE A 469 -9.93 24.97 -2.70
C PHE A 469 -10.94 24.89 -1.55
N HIS A 470 -11.49 26.04 -1.18
CA HIS A 470 -12.64 26.11 -0.28
C HIS A 470 -13.96 26.30 -1.07
N PRO A 471 -15.04 25.62 -0.69
CA PRO A 471 -15.08 24.55 0.31
C PRO A 471 -14.67 23.17 -0.25
N THR A 472 -14.57 23.01 -1.57
CA THR A 472 -14.57 21.70 -2.23
C THR A 472 -13.46 20.76 -1.77
N HIS A 473 -12.18 21.15 -1.90
CA HIS A 473 -11.07 20.28 -1.55
C HIS A 473 -10.89 20.20 -0.03
N SER A 474 -11.13 21.31 0.70
CA SER A 474 -11.06 21.31 2.16
C SER A 474 -12.09 20.37 2.80
N ASP A 475 -13.29 20.30 2.26
CA ASP A 475 -14.36 19.44 2.77
C ASP A 475 -14.03 17.96 2.54
N ILE A 476 -13.51 17.60 1.36
CA ILE A 476 -13.06 16.23 1.08
C ILE A 476 -11.95 15.80 2.05
N ILE A 477 -10.93 16.65 2.25
CA ILE A 477 -9.84 16.36 3.19
C ILE A 477 -10.39 16.16 4.61
N THR A 478 -11.31 17.02 5.04
CA THR A 478 -11.94 16.93 6.36
C THR A 478 -12.69 15.62 6.52
N GLN A 479 -13.53 15.25 5.54
CA GLN A 479 -14.28 13.99 5.55
C GLN A 479 -13.34 12.76 5.59
N LEU A 480 -12.28 12.74 4.78
CA LEU A 480 -11.30 11.64 4.77
C LEU A 480 -10.64 11.48 6.16
N VAL A 481 -10.24 12.59 6.79
CA VAL A 481 -9.60 12.56 8.12
C VAL A 481 -10.59 12.16 9.21
N GLU A 482 -11.83 12.66 9.18
CA GLU A 482 -12.88 12.30 10.14
C GLU A 482 -13.21 10.80 10.10
N VAL A 483 -13.32 10.23 8.90
CA VAL A 483 -13.52 8.78 8.70
C VAL A 483 -12.31 7.99 9.20
N THR A 484 -11.10 8.52 8.99
CA THR A 484 -9.85 7.86 9.37
C THR A 484 -9.63 7.85 10.89
N ALA A 485 -9.82 8.98 11.55
CA ALA A 485 -9.60 9.14 12.99
C ALA A 485 -10.78 8.63 13.84
N GLY A 486 -11.95 8.43 13.22
CA GLY A 486 -13.20 8.14 13.89
C GLY A 486 -13.78 9.37 14.60
N SER A 487 -15.11 9.40 14.81
CA SER A 487 -15.85 10.54 15.37
C SER A 487 -15.46 10.96 16.81
N ALA A 488 -14.45 10.34 17.42
CA ALA A 488 -13.97 10.64 18.77
C ALA A 488 -12.79 11.63 18.82
N ALA A 489 -12.16 11.96 17.69
CA ALA A 489 -10.97 12.82 17.65
C ALA A 489 -11.29 14.33 17.69
N HIS A 490 -12.56 14.73 17.63
CA HIS A 490 -13.01 16.12 17.72
C HIS A 490 -14.02 16.29 18.85
N LYS A 491 -13.54 16.23 20.09
CA LYS A 491 -14.12 17.08 21.13
C LYS A 491 -13.18 18.27 21.32
N PRO A 492 -13.68 19.50 21.19
CA PRO A 492 -12.88 20.72 21.26
C PRO A 492 -12.20 20.92 22.61
#